data_AF-A0A6A7M8W5-F1
#
_entry.id   AF-A0A6A7M8W5-F1
#
_cell.length_a   1.000
_cell.length_b   1.000
_cell.length_c   1.000
_cell.angle_alpha   90.00
_cell.angle_beta   90.00
_cell.angle_gamma   90.00
#
_symmetry.space_group_name_H-M   'P 1'
#
loop_
_entity.id
_entity.type
_entity.pdbx_description
1 polymer ?
#
loop_
_entity_poly.entity_id
_entity_poly.type
_entity_poly.pdbx_seq_one_letter_code
_entity_poly.pdbx_strand_id
1 'polypeptide(L)'
;MAKCRLPDPHDSCHCGTHRLDIRKDPLCSDRPSWSGCLSIVVESVPVPRYTFYYAPRPEEGLAVSASQWLGRNAETGQSRPLKPASAFTVERLAEITAEPRLYGFHGTFKAPIVLGDGVTERDLLAAAGDFAVGRRSVIVPSMTLTCMSGFMALVPSQPSVELQDLADSCVIEFDEFRQPADEAELARRRAAGLSPRQEELLLRWGYPYVLEEWRFHLTLTGRIGDDGERSAITDLLRRQFVGFIDRPLQVRDLCVFRQPAAGGPFTALARFTLGGGRRVSSEVWRAA
;
A
#
# COMPACT_ATOMS: atom_id res chain seq x y z
N MET A 1 50.15 31.83 -19.26
CA MET A 1 51.11 31.92 -20.39
C MET A 1 51.92 30.64 -20.42
N ALA A 2 51.76 29.84 -21.48
CA ALA A 2 52.44 28.57 -21.68
C ALA A 2 53.91 28.77 -22.06
N LYS A 3 54.78 27.80 -21.73
CA LYS A 3 55.96 27.46 -22.54
C LYS A 3 56.45 26.03 -22.23
N CYS A 4 56.36 25.19 -23.26
CA CYS A 4 56.90 23.85 -23.37
C CYS A 4 58.43 23.88 -23.62
N ARG A 5 59.18 22.84 -23.23
CA ARG A 5 59.77 21.78 -24.09
C ARG A 5 61.02 21.12 -23.48
N LEU A 6 61.11 19.81 -23.73
CA LEU A 6 62.18 18.84 -23.48
C LEU A 6 63.48 19.15 -24.25
N PRO A 7 64.56 18.39 -23.98
CA PRO A 7 64.98 17.40 -24.98
C PRO A 7 65.52 16.05 -24.43
N ASP A 8 65.34 15.01 -25.25
CA ASP A 8 66.05 13.71 -25.37
C ASP A 8 67.40 13.93 -26.12
N PRO A 9 68.30 12.97 -26.54
CA PRO A 9 68.17 11.49 -26.68
C PRO A 9 69.48 10.63 -26.49
N HIS A 10 69.36 9.31 -26.75
CA HIS A 10 70.38 8.33 -27.28
C HIS A 10 71.57 7.88 -26.40
N ASP A 11 72.17 6.69 -26.54
CA ASP A 11 71.83 5.33 -27.02
C ASP A 11 73.04 4.41 -26.69
N SER A 12 72.85 3.09 -26.79
CA SER A 12 73.83 2.06 -27.26
C SER A 12 74.57 1.07 -26.32
N CYS A 13 74.53 -0.18 -26.83
CA CYS A 13 75.52 -1.30 -26.83
C CYS A 13 75.66 -2.21 -25.58
N HIS A 14 75.17 -3.46 -25.63
CA HIS A 14 75.73 -4.70 -26.25
C HIS A 14 76.78 -5.42 -25.39
N CYS A 15 76.46 -6.65 -24.94
CA CYS A 15 77.29 -7.85 -25.09
C CYS A 15 76.51 -9.08 -24.58
N GLY A 16 76.43 -10.14 -25.39
CA GLY A 16 75.97 -11.45 -24.96
C GLY A 16 77.03 -12.50 -25.23
N THR A 17 77.08 -13.55 -24.41
CA THR A 17 77.67 -14.85 -24.76
C THR A 17 77.09 -15.99 -23.91
N HIS A 18 76.49 -16.95 -24.62
CA HIS A 18 76.39 -18.40 -24.44
C HIS A 18 76.32 -19.11 -23.06
N ARG A 19 75.12 -19.63 -22.78
CA ARG A 19 74.71 -21.06 -22.63
C ARG A 19 75.51 -22.00 -21.70
N LEU A 20 74.84 -22.47 -20.64
CA LEU A 20 74.94 -23.85 -20.12
C LEU A 20 73.56 -24.30 -19.61
N ASP A 21 73.13 -25.46 -20.10
CA ASP A 21 71.92 -26.21 -19.75
C ASP A 21 72.02 -26.82 -18.35
N ILE A 22 70.90 -26.94 -17.63
CA ILE A 22 70.43 -28.15 -16.92
C ILE A 22 69.02 -27.85 -16.36
N ARG A 23 68.06 -28.69 -16.75
CA ARG A 23 66.66 -28.70 -16.28
C ARG A 23 66.55 -29.24 -14.85
N LYS A 24 65.63 -28.67 -14.05
CA LYS A 24 64.65 -29.38 -13.19
C LYS A 24 63.74 -28.39 -12.43
N ASP A 25 62.50 -28.28 -12.92
CA ASP A 25 61.20 -28.30 -12.21
C ASP A 25 60.83 -27.31 -11.07
N PRO A 26 59.52 -27.05 -10.90
CA PRO A 26 58.98 -25.71 -10.64
C PRO A 26 58.50 -25.51 -9.20
N LEU A 27 58.47 -24.25 -8.77
CA LEU A 27 57.60 -23.81 -7.68
C LEU A 27 56.69 -22.69 -8.20
N CYS A 28 55.46 -23.09 -8.49
CA CYS A 28 54.32 -22.23 -8.76
C CYS A 28 53.65 -21.82 -7.45
N SER A 29 53.28 -20.56 -7.32
CA SER A 29 52.02 -20.05 -6.73
C SER A 29 52.21 -18.56 -6.40
N ASP A 30 51.78 -17.68 -7.30
CA ASP A 30 50.41 -17.13 -7.37
C ASP A 30 50.06 -16.22 -6.17
N ARG A 31 50.24 -14.91 -6.36
CA ARG A 31 49.63 -13.88 -5.53
C ARG A 31 48.34 -13.41 -6.23
N PRO A 32 47.16 -13.49 -5.62
CA PRO A 32 45.96 -12.90 -6.20
C PRO A 32 45.94 -11.38 -5.97
N SER A 33 45.71 -10.64 -7.04
CA SER A 33 45.34 -9.23 -7.00
C SER A 33 43.89 -9.10 -6.51
N TRP A 34 43.72 -8.54 -5.32
CA TRP A 34 42.40 -8.22 -4.78
C TRP A 34 41.95 -6.86 -5.32
N SER A 35 41.42 -6.84 -6.55
CA SER A 35 40.58 -5.76 -7.06
C SER A 35 39.12 -6.17 -6.89
N GLY A 36 38.66 -6.30 -5.64
CA GLY A 36 37.27 -6.54 -5.29
C GLY A 36 36.61 -5.23 -4.89
N CYS A 37 35.94 -4.57 -5.83
CA CYS A 37 35.04 -3.46 -5.51
C CYS A 37 33.85 -4.05 -4.74
N LEU A 38 33.85 -3.94 -3.41
CA LEU A 38 32.70 -4.31 -2.58
C LEU A 38 31.55 -3.39 -2.97
N SER A 39 30.63 -3.90 -3.79
CA SER A 39 29.30 -3.30 -3.95
C SER A 39 28.58 -3.50 -2.63
N ILE A 40 28.57 -2.47 -1.78
CA ILE A 40 27.68 -2.43 -0.62
C ILE A 40 26.27 -2.39 -1.20
N VAL A 41 25.57 -3.52 -1.15
CA VAL A 41 24.12 -3.55 -1.36
C VAL A 41 23.55 -2.88 -0.12
N VAL A 42 23.22 -1.59 -0.23
CA VAL A 42 22.46 -0.89 0.80
C VAL A 42 21.05 -1.48 0.72
N GLU A 43 20.74 -2.43 1.59
CA GLU A 43 19.34 -2.87 1.78
C GLU A 43 18.54 -1.63 2.19
N SER A 44 17.62 -1.21 1.32
CA SER A 44 16.74 -0.08 1.59
C SER A 44 15.87 -0.43 2.79
N VAL A 45 15.95 0.36 3.86
CA VAL A 45 15.07 0.21 5.02
C VAL A 45 13.61 0.30 4.55
N PRO A 46 12.75 -0.68 4.88
CA PRO A 46 11.36 -0.66 4.45
C PRO A 46 10.65 0.59 4.96
N VAL A 47 10.03 1.34 4.04
CA VAL A 47 9.31 2.57 4.37
C VAL A 47 7.85 2.24 4.67
N PRO A 48 7.35 2.49 5.89
CA PRO A 48 5.98 2.19 6.24
C PRO A 48 5.01 3.19 5.60
N ARG A 49 3.81 2.72 5.27
CA ARG A 49 2.70 3.54 4.78
C ARG A 49 1.53 3.54 5.76
N TYR A 50 0.87 4.67 5.88
CA TYR A 50 -0.26 4.89 6.79
C TYR A 50 -1.47 5.36 6.01
N THR A 51 -2.67 5.02 6.46
CA THR A 51 -3.90 5.33 5.75
C THR A 51 -5.07 5.42 6.71
N PHE A 52 -6.09 6.17 6.33
CA PHE A 52 -7.27 6.43 7.13
C PHE A 52 -8.48 5.77 6.49
N TYR A 53 -9.06 4.81 7.21
CA TYR A 53 -10.09 3.92 6.73
C TYR A 53 -11.32 3.94 7.63
N TYR A 54 -12.47 3.71 7.03
CA TYR A 54 -13.54 2.98 7.70
C TYR A 54 -13.18 1.48 7.71
N ALA A 55 -13.36 0.82 8.85
CA ALA A 55 -13.40 -0.64 8.93
C ALA A 55 -14.47 -1.06 9.96
N PRO A 56 -15.27 -2.11 9.68
CA PRO A 56 -16.25 -2.62 10.64
C PRO A 56 -15.56 -3.07 11.93
N ARG A 57 -16.25 -3.01 13.07
CA ARG A 57 -15.66 -3.47 14.34
C ARG A 57 -15.54 -5.00 14.35
N PRO A 58 -14.52 -5.57 15.03
CA PRO A 58 -14.27 -7.02 15.01
C PRO A 58 -15.48 -7.89 15.40
N GLU A 59 -16.32 -7.40 16.31
CA GLU A 59 -17.53 -8.07 16.79
C GLU A 59 -18.74 -7.98 15.84
N GLU A 60 -18.69 -7.10 14.83
CA GLU A 60 -19.78 -6.91 13.88
C GLU A 60 -19.81 -8.01 12.81
N GLY A 61 -21.02 -8.44 12.44
CA GLY A 61 -21.20 -9.48 11.42
C GLY A 61 -20.50 -9.15 10.09
N LEU A 62 -20.43 -7.87 9.71
CA LEU A 62 -19.79 -7.45 8.47
C LEU A 62 -18.28 -7.74 8.49
N ALA A 63 -17.60 -7.53 9.62
CA ALA A 63 -16.19 -7.86 9.78
C ALA A 63 -15.96 -9.37 9.65
N VAL A 64 -16.85 -10.18 10.25
CA VAL A 64 -16.77 -11.65 10.18
C VAL A 64 -16.93 -12.12 8.73
N SER A 65 -18.01 -11.73 8.05
CA SER A 65 -18.29 -12.11 6.65
C SER A 65 -17.17 -11.67 5.71
N ALA A 66 -16.67 -10.45 5.88
CA ALA A 66 -15.58 -9.93 5.06
C ALA A 66 -14.25 -10.65 5.30
N SER A 67 -13.90 -10.96 6.56
CA SER A 67 -12.66 -11.68 6.87
C SER A 67 -12.68 -13.13 6.36
N GLN A 68 -13.85 -13.77 6.34
CA GLN A 68 -14.05 -15.08 5.74
C GLN A 68 -13.93 -15.02 4.21
N TRP A 69 -14.52 -14.00 3.59
CA TRP A 69 -14.44 -13.76 2.15
C TRP A 69 -13.01 -13.50 1.68
N LEU A 70 -12.33 -12.55 2.31
CA LEU A 70 -10.97 -12.14 1.93
C LEU A 70 -9.91 -13.12 2.45
N GLY A 71 -10.25 -14.07 3.33
CA GLY A 71 -9.27 -14.98 3.92
C GLY A 71 -8.27 -14.30 4.87
N ARG A 72 -8.60 -13.12 5.40
CA ARG A 72 -7.76 -12.36 6.33
C ARG A 72 -8.57 -11.40 7.20
N ASN A 73 -8.26 -11.34 8.49
CA ASN A 73 -8.70 -10.28 9.38
C ASN A 73 -7.61 -9.20 9.50
N ALA A 74 -7.88 -7.99 9.03
CA ALA A 74 -6.92 -6.90 9.06
C ALA A 74 -6.78 -6.21 10.43
N GLU A 75 -7.72 -6.44 11.35
CA GLU A 75 -7.62 -5.97 12.74
C GLU A 75 -6.65 -6.82 13.55
N THR A 76 -6.66 -8.14 13.35
CA THR A 76 -5.80 -9.07 14.11
C THR A 76 -4.57 -9.55 13.35
N GLY A 77 -4.50 -9.29 12.05
CA GLY A 77 -3.49 -9.83 11.15
C GLY A 77 -3.67 -11.32 10.81
N GLN A 78 -4.66 -12.02 11.38
CA GLN A 78 -4.84 -13.45 11.21
C GLN A 78 -5.35 -13.80 9.81
N SER A 79 -4.64 -14.72 9.14
CA SER A 79 -5.09 -15.34 7.89
C SER A 79 -6.09 -16.47 8.16
N ARG A 80 -6.99 -16.71 7.21
CA ARG A 80 -7.97 -17.79 7.24
C ARG A 80 -7.89 -18.56 5.91
N PRO A 81 -8.00 -19.89 5.93
CA PRO A 81 -8.09 -20.66 4.70
C PRO A 81 -9.37 -20.26 3.98
N LEU A 82 -9.24 -19.94 2.69
CA LEU A 82 -10.38 -19.81 1.81
C LEU A 82 -11.05 -21.18 1.61
N LYS A 83 -12.35 -21.16 1.37
CA LYS A 83 -13.14 -22.35 1.07
C LYS A 83 -13.72 -22.22 -0.33
N PRO A 84 -13.85 -23.32 -1.10
CA PRO A 84 -14.54 -23.27 -2.38
C PRO A 84 -15.98 -22.83 -2.17
N ALA A 85 -16.54 -22.09 -3.13
CA ALA A 85 -17.87 -21.54 -3.02
C ALA A 85 -18.59 -21.54 -4.38
N SER A 86 -19.71 -22.25 -4.48
CA SER A 86 -20.46 -22.41 -5.72
C SER A 86 -19.57 -22.94 -6.85
N ALA A 87 -19.40 -22.20 -7.95
CA ALA A 87 -18.56 -22.58 -9.09
C ALA A 87 -17.08 -22.18 -8.94
N PHE A 88 -16.71 -21.49 -7.85
CA PHE A 88 -15.36 -20.95 -7.67
C PHE A 88 -14.48 -21.88 -6.83
N THR A 89 -13.32 -22.21 -7.38
CA THR A 89 -12.26 -22.93 -6.66
C THR A 89 -11.58 -22.03 -5.63
N VAL A 90 -10.81 -22.63 -4.72
CA VAL A 90 -10.04 -21.89 -3.71
C VAL A 90 -9.01 -20.98 -4.38
N GLU A 91 -8.35 -21.47 -5.42
CA GLU A 91 -7.32 -20.75 -6.18
C GLU A 91 -7.92 -19.52 -6.84
N ARG A 92 -9.08 -19.68 -7.49
CA ARG A 92 -9.72 -18.55 -8.16
C ARG A 92 -10.21 -17.50 -7.17
N LEU A 93 -10.78 -17.92 -6.04
CA LEU A 93 -11.13 -16.99 -4.96
C LEU A 93 -9.89 -16.29 -4.40
N ALA A 94 -8.75 -16.98 -4.28
CA ALA A 94 -7.51 -16.38 -3.84
C ALA A 94 -7.01 -15.31 -4.81
N GLU A 95 -7.07 -15.57 -6.11
CA GLU A 95 -6.70 -14.62 -7.15
C GLU A 95 -7.58 -13.37 -7.12
N ILE A 96 -8.90 -13.53 -7.21
CA ILE A 96 -9.82 -12.38 -7.29
C ILE A 96 -9.89 -11.62 -5.96
N THR A 97 -9.47 -12.18 -4.83
CA THR A 97 -9.43 -11.46 -3.55
C THR A 97 -8.03 -10.98 -3.17
N ALA A 98 -7.00 -11.26 -3.97
CA ALA A 98 -5.61 -10.99 -3.63
C ALA A 98 -5.36 -9.50 -3.29
N GLU A 99 -5.80 -8.60 -4.16
CA GLU A 99 -5.64 -7.16 -3.97
C GLU A 99 -6.41 -6.63 -2.74
N PRO A 100 -7.75 -6.79 -2.61
CA PRO A 100 -8.46 -6.30 -1.43
C PRO A 100 -8.00 -6.98 -0.12
N ARG A 101 -7.51 -8.22 -0.16
CA ARG A 101 -6.92 -8.89 1.01
C ARG A 101 -5.69 -8.17 1.56
N LEU A 102 -4.84 -7.60 0.69
CA LEU A 102 -3.65 -6.86 1.09
C LEU A 102 -4.02 -5.60 1.87
N TYR A 103 -5.06 -4.88 1.45
CA TYR A 103 -5.52 -3.68 2.15
C TYR A 103 -6.42 -3.99 3.35
N GLY A 104 -7.01 -5.18 3.39
CA GLY A 104 -8.06 -5.53 4.36
C GLY A 104 -9.43 -5.02 3.92
N PHE A 105 -10.50 -5.50 4.54
CA PHE A 105 -11.84 -4.98 4.25
C PHE A 105 -12.02 -3.59 4.85
N HIS A 106 -12.17 -2.58 4.00
CA HIS A 106 -12.16 -1.18 4.40
C HIS A 106 -12.92 -0.29 3.41
N GLY A 107 -13.21 0.95 3.82
CA GLY A 107 -13.56 2.06 2.94
C GLY A 107 -12.53 3.18 3.10
N THR A 108 -11.95 3.66 1.99
CA THR A 108 -10.85 4.63 2.05
C THR A 108 -11.36 6.05 2.33
N PHE A 109 -10.85 6.72 3.37
CA PHE A 109 -11.02 8.17 3.58
C PHE A 109 -9.80 8.96 3.11
N LYS A 110 -8.58 8.49 3.42
CA LYS A 110 -7.33 9.02 2.83
C LYS A 110 -6.46 7.87 2.37
N ALA A 111 -6.02 7.92 1.12
CA ALA A 111 -5.15 6.92 0.51
C ALA A 111 -3.82 6.76 1.28
N PRO A 112 -3.09 5.64 1.12
CA PRO A 112 -1.85 5.43 1.83
C PRO A 112 -0.80 6.51 1.57
N ILE A 113 -0.23 7.04 2.65
CA ILE A 113 0.85 8.03 2.66
C ILE A 113 2.10 7.47 3.33
N VAL A 114 3.26 7.93 2.88
CA VAL A 114 4.50 7.86 3.66
C VAL A 114 4.57 9.08 4.55
N LEU A 115 5.10 8.95 5.77
CA LEU A 115 5.29 10.08 6.67
C LEU A 115 6.45 10.96 6.20
N GLY A 116 6.25 12.28 6.22
CA GLY A 116 7.30 13.26 5.93
C GLY A 116 8.41 13.30 6.98
N ASP A 117 9.50 13.98 6.66
CA ASP A 117 10.60 14.17 7.60
C ASP A 117 10.14 14.98 8.83
N GLY A 118 10.52 14.54 10.02
CA GLY A 118 10.23 15.23 11.27
C GLY A 118 8.85 14.96 11.88
N VAL A 119 7.98 14.17 11.22
CA VAL A 119 6.72 13.69 11.81
C VAL A 119 6.80 12.19 12.15
N THR A 120 6.25 11.80 13.29
CA THR A 120 6.29 10.40 13.75
C THR A 120 4.92 9.72 13.67
N GLU A 121 4.91 8.38 13.71
CA GLU A 121 3.68 7.59 13.83
C GLU A 121 2.84 8.03 15.05
N ARG A 122 3.51 8.37 16.16
CA ARG A 122 2.85 8.86 17.38
C ARG A 122 2.13 10.19 17.12
N ASP A 123 2.75 11.11 16.38
CA ASP A 123 2.16 12.42 16.11
C ASP A 123 0.94 12.28 15.19
N LEU A 124 1.01 11.38 14.19
CA LEU A 124 -0.14 11.01 13.35
C LEU A 124 -1.30 10.44 14.18
N LEU A 125 -1.01 9.53 15.11
CA LEU A 125 -2.03 8.92 15.97
C LEU A 125 -2.65 9.91 16.96
N ALA A 126 -1.86 10.87 17.47
CA ALA A 126 -2.38 11.94 18.33
C ALA A 126 -3.34 12.84 17.54
N ALA A 127 -2.93 13.30 16.35
CA ALA A 127 -3.77 14.10 15.47
C ALA A 127 -5.04 13.36 15.04
N ALA A 128 -4.97 12.04 14.80
CA ALA A 128 -6.14 11.22 14.50
C ALA A 128 -7.14 11.17 15.67
N GLY A 129 -6.65 11.11 16.90
CA GLY A 129 -7.48 11.17 18.10
C GLY A 129 -8.18 12.51 18.26
N ASP A 130 -7.44 13.62 18.12
CA ASP A 130 -7.97 14.98 18.22
C ASP A 130 -8.99 15.27 17.11
N PHE A 131 -8.67 14.87 15.88
CA PHE A 131 -9.59 14.92 14.75
C PHE A 131 -10.89 14.20 15.08
N ALA A 132 -10.82 12.98 15.61
CA ALA A 132 -12.01 12.18 15.91
C ALA A 132 -12.93 12.82 16.97
N VAL A 133 -12.42 13.61 17.92
CA VAL A 133 -13.24 14.33 18.91
C VAL A 133 -14.24 15.28 18.23
N GLY A 134 -13.80 16.00 17.18
CA GLY A 134 -14.60 17.02 16.51
C GLY A 134 -15.57 16.49 15.45
N ARG A 135 -15.57 15.19 15.17
CA ARG A 135 -16.36 14.59 14.07
C ARG A 135 -17.60 13.88 14.58
N ARG A 136 -18.64 13.83 13.76
CA ARG A 136 -19.86 13.08 14.08
C ARG A 136 -19.81 11.71 13.40
N SER A 137 -20.40 10.70 14.03
CA SER A 137 -20.68 9.44 13.35
C SER A 137 -21.61 9.66 12.16
N VAL A 138 -21.41 8.93 11.08
CA VAL A 138 -22.23 8.97 9.87
C VAL A 138 -23.04 7.69 9.76
N ILE A 139 -24.30 7.80 9.36
CA ILE A 139 -25.14 6.66 9.01
C ILE A 139 -25.38 6.73 7.50
N VAL A 140 -24.82 5.79 6.76
CA VAL A 140 -25.17 5.60 5.35
C VAL A 140 -26.51 4.85 5.33
N PRO A 141 -27.60 5.40 4.77
CA PRO A 141 -28.94 4.81 4.91
C PRO A 141 -29.07 3.42 4.31
N SER A 142 -28.37 3.14 3.21
CA SER A 142 -28.40 1.85 2.54
C SER A 142 -27.13 1.61 1.74
N MET A 143 -26.63 0.37 1.79
CA MET A 143 -25.52 -0.12 0.99
C MET A 143 -26.03 -1.04 -0.12
N THR A 144 -25.42 -0.98 -1.30
CA THR A 144 -25.73 -1.86 -2.43
C THR A 144 -24.47 -2.54 -2.96
N LEU A 145 -24.61 -3.75 -3.47
CA LEU A 145 -23.53 -4.47 -4.15
C LEU A 145 -23.52 -4.05 -5.63
N THR A 146 -22.38 -3.56 -6.10
CA THR A 146 -22.22 -3.13 -7.50
C THR A 146 -20.87 -3.55 -8.09
N CYS A 147 -20.79 -3.52 -9.41
CA CYS A 147 -19.54 -3.61 -10.15
C CYS A 147 -19.02 -2.19 -10.43
N MET A 148 -17.84 -1.86 -9.92
CA MET A 148 -17.12 -0.62 -10.19
C MET A 148 -15.90 -0.96 -11.03
N SER A 149 -15.79 -0.43 -12.25
CA SER A 149 -14.59 -0.60 -13.07
C SER A 149 -14.09 -2.06 -13.16
N GLY A 150 -15.00 -3.03 -13.19
CA GLY A 150 -14.69 -4.46 -13.29
C GLY A 150 -14.50 -5.21 -11.97
N PHE A 151 -14.53 -4.54 -10.81
CA PHE A 151 -14.46 -5.19 -9.49
C PHE A 151 -15.76 -5.05 -8.70
N MET A 152 -16.03 -5.98 -7.78
CA MET A 152 -17.23 -5.96 -6.94
C MET A 152 -16.99 -5.25 -5.62
N ALA A 153 -17.93 -4.39 -5.22
CA ALA A 153 -17.85 -3.66 -3.95
C ALA A 153 -19.24 -3.36 -3.37
N LEU A 154 -19.31 -3.19 -2.04
CA LEU A 154 -20.45 -2.55 -1.40
C LEU A 154 -20.26 -1.03 -1.44
N VAL A 155 -21.27 -0.30 -1.90
CA VAL A 155 -21.25 1.16 -2.03
C VAL A 155 -22.52 1.77 -1.41
N PRO A 156 -22.51 3.06 -1.03
CA PRO A 156 -23.73 3.76 -0.67
C PRO A 156 -24.72 3.72 -1.83
N SER A 157 -25.99 3.43 -1.57
CA SER A 157 -27.03 3.41 -2.62
C SER A 157 -27.33 4.81 -3.17
N GLN A 158 -26.98 5.85 -2.40
CA GLN A 158 -27.11 7.26 -2.74
C GLN A 158 -25.88 8.01 -2.20
N PRO A 159 -25.51 9.16 -2.81
CA PRO A 159 -24.48 10.03 -2.25
C PRO A 159 -24.78 10.42 -0.80
N SER A 160 -23.74 10.48 0.04
CA SER A 160 -23.83 10.99 1.41
C SER A 160 -22.85 12.14 1.57
N VAL A 161 -23.41 13.34 1.82
CA VAL A 161 -22.62 14.55 2.02
C VAL A 161 -21.79 14.43 3.28
N GLU A 162 -22.34 13.86 4.35
CA GLU A 162 -21.63 13.69 5.62
C GLU A 162 -20.42 12.76 5.49
N LEU A 163 -20.54 11.72 4.64
CA LEU A 163 -19.44 10.81 4.38
C LEU A 163 -18.36 11.43 3.50
N GLN A 164 -18.77 12.24 2.51
CA GLN A 164 -17.87 13.04 1.69
C GLN A 164 -17.10 14.06 2.55
N ASP A 165 -17.80 14.82 3.39
CA ASP A 165 -17.20 15.82 4.28
C ASP A 165 -16.15 15.19 5.22
N LEU A 166 -16.44 13.99 5.73
CA LEU A 166 -15.50 13.24 6.56
C LEU A 166 -14.24 12.82 5.77
N ALA A 167 -14.42 12.32 4.54
CA ALA A 167 -13.31 11.95 3.67
C ALA A 167 -12.45 13.16 3.29
N ASP A 168 -13.09 14.26 2.89
CA ASP A 168 -12.43 15.51 2.49
C ASP A 168 -11.63 16.11 3.65
N SER A 169 -12.22 16.12 4.86
CA SER A 169 -11.53 16.55 6.07
C SER A 169 -10.30 15.68 6.35
N CYS A 170 -10.39 14.36 6.18
CA CYS A 170 -9.23 13.46 6.32
C CYS A 170 -8.14 13.80 5.28
N VAL A 171 -8.51 14.03 4.01
CA VAL A 171 -7.55 14.38 2.96
C VAL A 171 -6.82 15.68 3.30
N ILE A 172 -7.57 16.72 3.67
CA ILE A 172 -7.08 18.07 3.91
C ILE A 172 -6.21 18.13 5.18
N GLU A 173 -6.72 17.66 6.31
CA GLU A 173 -6.05 17.83 7.60
C GLU A 173 -4.82 16.93 7.72
N PHE A 174 -4.89 15.68 7.26
CA PHE A 174 -3.75 14.78 7.36
C PHE A 174 -2.74 14.93 6.22
N ASP A 175 -2.86 15.95 5.35
CA ASP A 175 -1.86 16.16 4.30
C ASP A 175 -0.52 16.66 4.83
N GLU A 176 -0.50 17.37 5.97
CA GLU A 176 0.74 17.84 6.59
C GLU A 176 1.68 16.70 6.99
N PHE A 177 1.15 15.49 7.21
CA PHE A 177 1.92 14.30 7.56
C PHE A 177 2.55 13.61 6.36
N ARG A 178 2.08 13.90 5.14
CA ARG A 178 2.45 13.16 3.94
C ARG A 178 3.80 13.66 3.41
N GLN A 179 4.70 12.72 3.13
CA GLN A 179 5.84 12.98 2.26
C GLN A 179 5.34 13.22 0.82
N PRO A 180 5.73 14.34 0.17
CA PRO A 180 5.41 14.57 -1.23
C PRO A 180 5.80 13.40 -2.13
N ALA A 181 4.94 13.09 -3.12
CA ALA A 181 5.21 12.01 -4.07
C ALA A 181 6.45 12.34 -4.91
N ASP A 182 7.30 11.34 -5.12
CA ASP A 182 8.41 11.46 -6.06
C ASP A 182 7.93 11.32 -7.52
N GLU A 183 8.81 11.64 -8.47
CA GLU A 183 8.49 11.55 -9.90
C GLU A 183 8.09 10.14 -10.33
N ALA A 184 8.61 9.10 -9.68
CA ALA A 184 8.28 7.71 -9.98
C ALA A 184 6.84 7.35 -9.56
N GLU A 185 6.41 7.77 -8.36
CA GLU A 185 5.02 7.63 -7.91
C GLU A 185 4.07 8.45 -8.81
N LEU A 186 4.42 9.71 -9.13
CA LEU A 186 3.62 10.56 -10.01
C LEU A 186 3.45 9.93 -11.41
N ALA A 187 4.54 9.47 -12.03
CA ALA A 187 4.50 8.80 -13.33
C ALA A 187 3.62 7.54 -13.30
N ARG A 188 3.71 6.74 -12.23
CA ARG A 188 2.87 5.55 -12.05
C ARG A 188 1.39 5.89 -11.97
N ARG A 189 1.02 6.99 -11.28
CA ARG A 189 -0.37 7.45 -11.18
C ARG A 189 -0.89 7.99 -12.52
N ARG A 190 -0.07 8.75 -13.24
CA ARG A 190 -0.40 9.30 -14.57
C ARG A 190 -0.64 8.22 -15.63
N ALA A 191 -0.01 7.05 -15.50
CA ALA A 191 -0.21 5.92 -16.42
C ALA A 191 -1.67 5.42 -16.49
N ALA A 192 -2.52 5.80 -15.53
CA ALA A 192 -3.95 5.49 -15.56
C ALA A 192 -4.76 6.37 -16.53
N GLY A 193 -4.17 7.41 -17.13
CA GLY A 193 -4.86 8.33 -18.04
C GLY A 193 -5.74 9.32 -17.28
N LEU A 194 -5.12 10.21 -16.51
CA LEU A 194 -5.82 11.17 -15.65
C LEU A 194 -6.49 12.30 -16.46
N SER A 195 -7.65 12.73 -16.01
CA SER A 195 -8.24 14.00 -16.46
C SER A 195 -7.39 15.19 -16.00
N PRO A 196 -7.53 16.39 -16.61
CA PRO A 196 -6.83 17.59 -16.13
C PRO A 196 -7.11 17.87 -14.65
N ARG A 197 -8.35 17.62 -14.20
CA ARG A 197 -8.72 17.83 -12.80
C ARG A 197 -8.06 16.81 -11.86
N GLN A 198 -8.03 15.54 -12.25
CA GLN A 198 -7.34 14.50 -11.51
C GLN A 198 -5.82 14.73 -11.42
N GLU A 199 -5.22 15.35 -12.43
CA GLU A 199 -3.81 15.78 -12.40
C GLU A 199 -3.58 16.88 -11.36
N GLU A 200 -4.44 17.90 -11.30
CA GLU A 200 -4.37 18.94 -10.25
C GLU A 200 -4.50 18.35 -8.84
N LEU A 201 -5.42 17.41 -8.66
CA LEU A 201 -5.61 16.69 -7.39
C LEU A 201 -4.39 15.84 -7.04
N LEU A 202 -3.81 15.13 -8.02
CA LEU A 202 -2.58 14.35 -7.83
C LEU A 202 -1.42 15.23 -7.36
N LEU A 203 -1.19 16.36 -8.02
CA LEU A 203 -0.09 17.27 -7.67
C LEU A 203 -0.27 17.86 -6.26
N ARG A 204 -1.51 18.24 -5.92
CA ARG A 204 -1.80 18.86 -4.62
C ARG A 204 -1.81 17.86 -3.46
N TRP A 205 -2.48 16.73 -3.64
CA TRP A 205 -2.82 15.79 -2.55
C TRP A 205 -2.06 14.46 -2.63
N GLY A 206 -1.25 14.23 -3.67
CA GLY A 206 -0.54 12.98 -3.89
C GLY A 206 -1.42 11.83 -4.40
N TYR A 207 -2.71 12.06 -4.65
CA TYR A 207 -3.64 11.04 -5.14
C TYR A 207 -4.78 11.68 -5.97
N PRO A 208 -5.16 11.11 -7.13
CA PRO A 208 -6.09 11.76 -8.05
C PRO A 208 -7.58 11.57 -7.71
N TYR A 209 -7.93 10.57 -6.90
CA TYR A 209 -9.33 10.22 -6.59
C TYR A 209 -9.71 10.66 -5.17
N VAL A 210 -9.56 11.96 -4.92
CA VAL A 210 -9.88 12.65 -3.66
C VAL A 210 -10.90 13.76 -3.91
N LEU A 211 -11.50 14.31 -2.84
CA LEU A 211 -12.46 15.40 -2.94
C LEU A 211 -13.60 15.05 -3.89
N GLU A 212 -13.88 15.87 -4.90
CA GLU A 212 -14.96 15.64 -5.86
C GLU A 212 -14.80 14.37 -6.73
N GLU A 213 -13.59 13.79 -6.81
CA GLU A 213 -13.34 12.52 -7.52
C GLU A 213 -13.44 11.30 -6.58
N TRP A 214 -13.63 11.53 -5.28
CA TRP A 214 -13.71 10.47 -4.28
C TRP A 214 -15.03 9.70 -4.37
N ARG A 215 -14.95 8.39 -4.12
CA ARG A 215 -16.11 7.49 -4.06
C ARG A 215 -15.94 6.49 -2.94
N PHE A 216 -16.85 6.47 -1.98
CA PHE A 216 -16.86 5.44 -0.94
C PHE A 216 -17.21 4.07 -1.52
N HIS A 217 -16.39 3.07 -1.22
CA HIS A 217 -16.63 1.68 -1.61
C HIS A 217 -15.90 0.73 -0.66
N LEU A 218 -16.50 -0.44 -0.42
CA LEU A 218 -15.92 -1.55 0.33
C LEU A 218 -15.60 -2.68 -0.64
N THR A 219 -14.35 -2.75 -1.08
CA THR A 219 -13.91 -3.67 -2.14
C THR A 219 -13.98 -5.13 -1.70
N LEU A 220 -14.61 -5.97 -2.53
CA LEU A 220 -14.75 -7.41 -2.31
C LEU A 220 -13.88 -8.21 -3.27
N THR A 221 -13.66 -7.74 -4.50
CA THR A 221 -12.79 -8.42 -5.47
C THR A 221 -11.82 -7.44 -6.11
N GLY A 222 -10.79 -7.94 -6.77
CA GLY A 222 -10.09 -7.26 -7.85
C GLY A 222 -10.92 -7.29 -9.14
N ARG A 223 -10.32 -6.83 -10.23
CA ARG A 223 -10.99 -6.76 -11.54
C ARG A 223 -11.22 -8.16 -12.12
N ILE A 224 -12.41 -8.39 -12.64
CA ILE A 224 -12.84 -9.62 -13.31
C ILE A 224 -13.27 -9.24 -14.72
N GLY A 225 -12.55 -9.71 -15.73
CA GLY A 225 -12.77 -9.33 -17.13
C GLY A 225 -13.96 -10.03 -17.78
N ASP A 226 -14.25 -11.26 -17.38
CA ASP A 226 -15.33 -12.06 -17.95
C ASP A 226 -16.71 -11.72 -17.35
N ASP A 227 -17.68 -11.45 -18.21
CA ASP A 227 -19.02 -11.01 -17.84
C ASP A 227 -19.81 -12.14 -17.13
N GLY A 228 -19.66 -13.38 -17.59
CA GLY A 228 -20.31 -14.55 -17.00
C GLY A 228 -19.79 -14.81 -15.59
N GLU A 229 -18.47 -14.76 -15.42
CA GLU A 229 -17.80 -14.84 -14.13
C GLU A 229 -18.23 -13.71 -13.20
N ARG A 230 -18.30 -12.46 -13.70
CA ARG A 230 -18.82 -11.31 -12.93
C ARG A 230 -20.26 -11.52 -12.49
N SER A 231 -21.12 -12.11 -13.32
CA SER A 231 -22.49 -12.44 -12.92
C SER A 231 -22.50 -13.50 -11.82
N ALA A 232 -21.76 -14.59 -12.00
CA ALA A 232 -21.71 -15.70 -11.04
C ALA A 232 -21.13 -15.26 -9.68
N ILE A 233 -20.09 -14.42 -9.68
CA ILE A 233 -19.51 -13.89 -8.43
C ILE A 233 -20.47 -12.90 -7.76
N THR A 234 -21.20 -12.10 -8.54
CA THR A 234 -22.22 -11.18 -8.01
C THR A 234 -23.29 -11.97 -7.25
N ASP A 235 -23.78 -13.06 -7.81
CA ASP A 235 -24.80 -13.90 -7.16
C ASP A 235 -24.27 -14.55 -5.87
N LEU A 236 -23.01 -15.00 -5.87
CA LEU A 236 -22.36 -15.52 -4.67
C LEU A 236 -22.24 -14.45 -3.58
N LEU A 237 -21.76 -13.26 -3.94
CA LEU A 237 -21.62 -12.13 -3.02
C LEU A 237 -22.97 -11.64 -2.47
N ARG A 238 -24.03 -11.62 -3.30
CA ARG A 238 -25.39 -11.30 -2.86
C ARG A 238 -25.85 -12.22 -1.74
N ARG A 239 -25.59 -13.53 -1.87
CA ARG A 239 -25.93 -14.52 -0.82
C ARG A 239 -25.06 -14.33 0.43
N GLN A 240 -23.76 -14.16 0.26
CA GLN A 240 -22.82 -14.07 1.38
C GLN A 240 -22.97 -12.78 2.19
N PHE A 241 -23.32 -11.68 1.54
CA PHE A 241 -23.47 -10.35 2.16
C PHE A 241 -24.94 -9.90 2.27
N VAL A 242 -25.90 -10.83 2.19
CA VAL A 242 -27.34 -10.52 2.25
C VAL A 242 -27.75 -9.74 3.51
N GLY A 243 -27.04 -9.94 4.62
CA GLY A 243 -27.26 -9.20 5.87
C GLY A 243 -26.81 -7.73 5.85
N PHE A 244 -26.14 -7.28 4.78
CA PHE A 244 -25.55 -5.95 4.66
C PHE A 244 -25.97 -5.20 3.39
N ILE A 245 -26.56 -5.90 2.42
CA ILE A 245 -27.15 -5.30 1.22
C ILE A 245 -28.54 -4.76 1.56
N ASP A 246 -28.86 -3.57 1.06
CA ASP A 246 -30.06 -2.79 1.37
C ASP A 246 -30.21 -2.49 2.88
N ARG A 247 -29.08 -2.44 3.59
CA ARG A 247 -29.00 -2.15 5.02
C ARG A 247 -28.17 -0.90 5.29
N PRO A 248 -28.44 -0.18 6.39
CA PRO A 248 -27.62 0.95 6.79
C PRO A 248 -26.20 0.52 7.16
N LEU A 249 -25.22 1.40 6.91
CA LEU A 249 -23.86 1.27 7.41
C LEU A 249 -23.58 2.34 8.46
N GLN A 250 -23.12 1.93 9.64
CA GLN A 250 -22.70 2.85 10.68
C GLN A 250 -21.20 3.12 10.59
N VAL A 251 -20.85 4.35 10.24
CA VAL A 251 -19.46 4.84 10.27
C VAL A 251 -19.28 5.59 11.58
N ARG A 252 -18.78 4.87 12.59
CA ARG A 252 -18.62 5.39 13.97
C ARG A 252 -17.19 5.56 14.40
N ASP A 253 -16.25 4.99 13.66
CA ASP A 253 -14.83 5.06 13.99
C ASP A 253 -14.02 5.46 12.76
N LEU A 254 -12.94 6.18 13.02
CA LEU A 254 -11.82 6.38 12.10
C LEU A 254 -10.72 5.38 12.46
N CYS A 255 -10.28 4.57 11.50
CA CYS A 255 -9.21 3.62 11.70
C CYS A 255 -7.94 4.08 11.00
N VAL A 256 -6.82 4.05 11.71
CA VAL A 256 -5.49 4.21 11.12
C VAL A 256 -4.92 2.83 10.86
N PHE A 257 -4.57 2.55 9.61
CA PHE A 257 -3.94 1.30 9.20
C PHE A 257 -2.49 1.56 8.81
N ARG A 258 -1.63 0.58 9.08
CA ARG A 258 -0.19 0.60 8.77
C ARG A 258 0.17 -0.56 7.86
N GLN A 259 0.94 -0.26 6.83
CA GLN A 259 1.65 -1.26 6.04
C GLN A 259 3.15 -1.12 6.33
N PRO A 260 3.82 -2.12 6.93
CA PRO A 260 5.23 -2.02 7.30
C PRO A 260 6.17 -1.81 6.11
N ALA A 261 5.83 -2.41 4.96
CA ALA A 261 6.62 -2.38 3.74
C ALA A 261 5.71 -2.53 2.52
N ALA A 262 6.10 -1.94 1.38
CA ALA A 262 5.40 -2.14 0.12
C ALA A 262 5.27 -3.64 -0.21
N GLY A 263 4.11 -4.04 -0.74
CA GLY A 263 3.78 -5.45 -1.03
C GLY A 263 3.30 -6.27 0.19
N GLY A 264 3.52 -5.81 1.43
CA GLY A 264 2.96 -6.44 2.62
C GLY A 264 1.48 -6.08 2.87
N PRO A 265 0.79 -6.74 3.82
CA PRO A 265 -0.58 -6.40 4.13
C PRO A 265 -0.67 -5.17 5.06
N PHE A 266 -1.71 -4.35 4.88
CA PHE A 266 -2.12 -3.33 5.84
C PHE A 266 -2.79 -3.99 7.05
N THR A 267 -2.47 -3.51 8.25
CA THR A 267 -3.06 -3.98 9.51
C THR A 267 -3.54 -2.77 10.31
N ALA A 268 -4.64 -2.92 11.04
CA ALA A 268 -5.13 -1.87 11.91
C ALA A 268 -4.08 -1.52 12.98
N LEU A 269 -3.76 -0.24 13.11
CA LEU A 269 -2.82 0.30 14.09
C LEU A 269 -3.57 0.96 15.25
N ALA A 270 -4.65 1.66 14.94
CA ALA A 270 -5.51 2.31 15.92
C ALA A 270 -6.91 2.53 15.37
N ARG A 271 -7.87 2.65 16.28
CA ARG A 271 -9.27 2.99 16.01
C ARG A 271 -9.71 4.09 16.95
N PHE A 272 -10.37 5.11 16.43
CA PHE A 272 -10.84 6.26 17.20
C PHE A 272 -12.33 6.46 16.97
N THR A 273 -13.13 6.48 18.04
CA THR A 273 -14.57 6.74 17.91
C THR A 273 -14.84 8.20 17.58
N LEU A 274 -15.57 8.43 16.48
CA LEU A 274 -16.00 9.75 16.05
C LEU A 274 -16.94 10.35 17.10
N GLY A 275 -16.64 11.57 17.54
CA GLY A 275 -17.37 12.33 18.55
C GLY A 275 -16.92 12.05 19.98
N GLY A 276 -16.00 11.09 20.16
CA GLY A 276 -15.46 10.71 21.48
C GLY A 276 -13.94 10.77 21.58
N GLY A 277 -13.20 10.73 20.47
CA GLY A 277 -11.72 10.79 20.42
C GLY A 277 -10.98 9.63 21.11
N ARG A 278 -11.67 8.80 21.88
CA ARG A 278 -11.07 7.72 22.65
C ARG A 278 -10.51 6.67 21.70
N ARG A 279 -9.21 6.40 21.81
CA ARG A 279 -8.58 5.24 21.18
C ARG A 279 -9.25 3.98 21.71
N VAL A 280 -9.94 3.27 20.84
CA VAL A 280 -10.40 1.90 21.09
C VAL A 280 -9.21 1.03 20.68
N SER A 281 -8.42 0.56 21.65
CA SER A 281 -7.30 -0.31 21.32
C SER A 281 -7.83 -1.63 20.77
N SER A 282 -7.52 -1.95 19.51
CA SER A 282 -7.33 -3.35 19.15
C SER A 282 -5.97 -3.75 19.74
N GLU A 283 -5.97 -4.58 20.76
CA GLU A 283 -4.73 -5.16 21.30
C GLU A 283 -4.10 -6.08 20.24
N VAL A 284 -3.40 -5.57 19.22
CA VAL A 284 -2.42 -6.37 18.46
C VAL A 284 -1.33 -5.47 17.88
N TRP A 285 -0.40 -5.03 18.72
CA TRP A 285 1.02 -4.96 18.36
C TRP A 285 1.87 -4.89 19.64
N ARG A 286 2.38 -6.03 20.11
CA ARG A 286 3.63 -6.03 20.88
C ARG A 286 4.73 -6.14 19.84
N ALA A 287 5.57 -5.12 19.73
CA ALA A 287 6.83 -5.21 19.01
C ALA A 287 7.53 -6.50 19.44
N ALA A 288 7.84 -7.37 18.47
CA ALA A 288 8.93 -8.33 18.63
C ALA A 288 10.20 -7.65 18.11
#